data_AF-A0A961SA70-F1
#
_entry.id   AF-A0A961SA70-F1
#
_cell.length_a   1.000
_cell.length_b   1.000
_cell.length_c   1.000
_cell.angle_alpha   90.00
_cell.angle_beta   90.00
_cell.angle_gamma   90.00
#
_symmetry.space_group_name_H-M   'P 1'
#
loop_
_entity.id
_entity.type
_entity.pdbx_description
1 polymer ?
#
loop_
_entity_poly.entity_id
_entity_poly.type
_entity_poly.pdbx_seq_one_letter_code
_entity_poly.pdbx_strand_id
1 'polypeptide(L)'
;MNHSEEEIFTIYVLWLTGFSQALIARYMRMRVKQVAGIVTHSEYTNRAAMTDAERQTYLDELREVHRQDPVPSPILDRVSWKVLPLSGRQLRRA
;
A
#
# COMPACT_ATOMS: atom_id res chain seq x y z
N MET A 1 6.15 -19.24 1.68
CA MET A 1 6.94 -18.09 1.20
C MET A 1 6.91 -17.10 2.33
N ASN A 2 8.04 -16.92 3.03
CA ASN A 2 8.16 -15.92 4.07
C ASN A 2 8.64 -14.65 3.37
N HIS A 3 7.80 -13.62 3.37
CA HIS A 3 8.18 -12.29 2.94
C HIS A 3 8.81 -11.58 4.13
N SER A 4 9.83 -10.77 3.89
CA SER A 4 10.41 -9.94 4.93
C SER A 4 9.38 -8.89 5.41
N GLU A 5 9.51 -8.45 6.65
CA GLU A 5 8.69 -7.38 7.20
C GLU A 5 8.81 -6.10 6.37
N GLU A 6 10.01 -5.80 5.87
CA GLU A 6 10.28 -4.67 4.96
C GLU A 6 9.47 -4.74 3.66
N GLU A 7 9.43 -5.92 3.02
CA GLU A 7 8.66 -6.13 1.79
C GLU A 7 7.17 -5.96 2.05
N ILE A 8 6.66 -6.57 3.13
CA ILE A 8 5.25 -6.50 3.52
C ILE A 8 4.85 -5.06 3.79
N PHE A 9 5.65 -4.35 4.57
CA PHE A 9 5.43 -2.95 4.92
C PHE A 9 5.41 -2.06 3.67
N THR A 10 6.41 -2.21 2.79
CA THR A 10 6.48 -1.44 1.54
C THR A 10 5.26 -1.70 0.65
N ILE A 11 4.79 -2.96 0.58
CA ILE A 11 3.60 -3.32 -0.19
C ILE A 11 2.34 -2.64 0.38
N TYR A 12 2.17 -2.60 1.70
CA TYR A 12 1.04 -1.93 2.33
C TYR A 12 1.01 -0.44 2.03
N VAL A 13 2.16 0.24 2.12
CA VAL A 13 2.29 1.66 1.80
C VAL A 13 1.91 1.94 0.34
N LEU A 14 2.51 1.19 -0.61
CA LEU A 14 2.20 1.37 -2.03
C LEU A 14 0.73 1.06 -2.35
N TRP A 15 0.18 0.04 -1.70
CA TRP A 15 -1.21 -0.35 -1.86
C TRP A 15 -2.15 0.78 -1.41
N LEU A 16 -1.99 1.31 -0.20
CA LEU A 16 -2.83 2.40 0.31
C LEU A 16 -2.69 3.69 -0.49
N THR A 17 -1.47 3.98 -0.98
CA THR A 17 -1.19 5.12 -1.86
C THR A 17 -2.00 5.05 -3.17
N GLY A 18 -2.37 3.85 -3.62
CA GLY A 18 -3.25 3.63 -4.77
C GLY A 18 -2.64 2.83 -5.91
N PHE A 19 -1.44 2.26 -5.73
CA PHE A 19 -0.79 1.46 -6.77
C PHE A 19 -1.56 0.15 -7.01
N SER A 20 -1.58 -0.34 -8.25
CA SER A 20 -2.17 -1.64 -8.57
C SER A 20 -1.24 -2.79 -8.14
N GLN A 21 -1.79 -3.98 -7.87
CA GLN A 21 -0.98 -5.16 -7.52
C GLN A 21 0.08 -5.47 -8.59
N ALA A 22 -0.24 -5.27 -9.87
CA ALA A 22 0.70 -5.47 -10.98
C ALA A 22 1.87 -4.48 -10.96
N LEU A 23 1.58 -3.21 -10.66
CA LEU A 23 2.62 -2.18 -10.58
C LEU A 23 3.52 -2.40 -9.35
N ILE A 24 2.92 -2.73 -8.20
CA ILE A 24 3.67 -3.09 -6.98
C ILE A 24 4.57 -4.29 -7.24
N ALA A 25 4.04 -5.36 -7.85
CA ALA A 25 4.81 -6.55 -8.19
C ALA A 25 6.03 -6.22 -9.07
N ARG A 26 5.89 -5.29 -10.02
CA ARG A 26 7.00 -4.82 -10.86
C ARG A 26 8.06 -4.06 -10.05
N TYR A 27 7.66 -3.17 -9.15
CA TYR A 27 8.60 -2.42 -8.30
C TYR A 27 9.34 -3.33 -7.32
N MET A 28 8.63 -4.28 -6.72
CA MET A 28 9.16 -5.22 -5.73
C MET A 28 9.87 -6.43 -6.37
N ARG A 29 9.87 -6.56 -7.70
CA ARG A 29 10.38 -7.74 -8.44
C ARG A 29 9.74 -9.06 -7.97
N MET A 30 8.45 -9.02 -7.64
CA MET A 30 7.65 -10.14 -7.16
C MET A 30 6.64 -10.60 -8.22
N ARG A 31 6.03 -11.77 -8.01
CA ARG A 31 4.85 -12.20 -8.78
C ARG A 31 3.61 -11.48 -8.25
N VAL A 32 2.69 -11.11 -9.15
CA VAL A 32 1.41 -10.48 -8.80
C VAL A 32 0.63 -11.29 -7.76
N LYS A 33 0.67 -12.64 -7.86
CA LYS A 33 0.02 -13.54 -6.90
C LYS A 33 0.58 -13.42 -5.47
N GLN A 34 1.88 -13.12 -5.32
CA GLN A 34 2.48 -12.92 -3.99
C GLN A 34 1.98 -11.62 -3.37
N VAL A 35 1.99 -10.53 -4.14
CA VAL A 35 1.42 -9.23 -3.70
C VAL A 35 -0.05 -9.39 -3.36
N ALA A 36 -0.83 -10.08 -4.20
CA ALA A 36 -2.24 -10.35 -3.94
C ALA A 36 -2.45 -11.11 -2.64
N GLY A 37 -1.66 -12.14 -2.35
CA GLY A 37 -1.70 -12.86 -1.07
C GLY A 37 -1.44 -11.94 0.12
N ILE A 38 -0.39 -11.12 0.06
CA ILE A 38 0.00 -10.20 1.14
C ILE A 38 -1.13 -9.20 1.46
N VAL A 39 -1.72 -8.56 0.43
CA VAL A 39 -2.80 -7.60 0.67
C VAL A 39 -4.10 -8.29 1.09
N THR A 40 -4.38 -9.50 0.58
CA THR A 40 -5.61 -10.23 0.90
C THR A 40 -5.68 -10.63 2.37
N HIS A 41 -4.53 -10.95 2.96
CA HIS A 41 -4.39 -11.31 4.38
C HIS A 41 -4.11 -10.12 5.31
N SER A 42 -4.30 -8.89 4.82
CA SER A 42 -4.12 -7.66 5.59
C SER A 42 -5.46 -6.97 5.88
N GLU A 43 -5.46 -6.07 6.85
CA GLU A 43 -6.61 -5.18 7.12
C GLU A 43 -6.92 -4.23 5.93
N TYR A 44 -5.97 -4.04 5.01
CA TYR A 44 -6.11 -3.19 3.83
C TYR A 44 -6.70 -3.91 2.61
N THR A 45 -7.13 -5.17 2.73
CA THR A 45 -7.62 -5.99 1.60
C THR A 45 -8.68 -5.28 0.76
N ASN A 46 -9.59 -4.56 1.41
CA ASN A 46 -10.74 -3.91 0.77
C ASN A 46 -10.51 -2.42 0.51
N ARG A 47 -9.29 -2.02 0.12
CA ARG A 47 -8.95 -0.62 -0.22
C ARG A 47 -9.92 0.03 -1.20
N ALA A 48 -10.49 -0.74 -2.14
CA ALA A 48 -11.45 -0.21 -3.11
C ALA A 48 -12.79 0.23 -2.48
N ALA A 49 -13.10 -0.23 -1.27
CA ALA A 49 -14.25 0.21 -0.50
C ALA A 49 -13.93 1.38 0.43
N MET A 50 -12.66 1.71 0.64
CA MET A 50 -12.23 2.80 1.52
C MET A 50 -12.34 4.14 0.80
N THR A 51 -12.78 5.15 1.53
CA THR A 51 -12.70 6.56 1.14
C THR A 51 -11.24 7.03 1.09
N ASP A 52 -10.99 8.14 0.41
CA ASP A 52 -9.66 8.77 0.38
C ASP A 52 -9.18 9.13 1.79
N ALA A 53 -10.10 9.56 2.67
CA ALA A 53 -9.79 9.88 4.06
C ALA A 53 -9.37 8.65 4.86
N GLU A 54 -10.11 7.54 4.78
CA GLU A 54 -9.75 6.30 5.47
C GLU A 54 -8.40 5.75 5.01
N ARG A 55 -8.14 5.78 3.69
CA ARG A 55 -6.84 5.36 3.14
C ARG A 55 -5.72 6.26 3.63
N GLN A 56 -5.96 7.57 3.76
CA GLN A 56 -4.97 8.51 4.26
C GLN A 56 -4.69 8.27 5.75
N THR A 57 -5.71 8.00 6.57
CA THR A 57 -5.54 7.65 7.98
C THR A 57 -4.62 6.43 8.15
N TYR A 58 -4.90 5.33 7.45
CA TYR A 58 -4.02 4.14 7.50
C TYR A 58 -2.61 4.42 6.98
N LEU A 59 -2.49 5.26 5.95
CA LEU A 59 -1.18 5.64 5.41
C LEU A 59 -0.38 6.50 6.42
N ASP A 60 -1.05 7.37 7.17
CA ASP A 60 -0.45 8.20 8.21
C ASP A 60 -0.02 7.35 9.43
N GLU A 61 -0.81 6.33 9.79
CA GLU A 61 -0.42 5.35 10.82
C GLU A 61 0.85 4.59 10.43
N LEU A 62 0.92 4.06 9.20
CA LEU A 62 2.13 3.42 8.70
C LEU A 62 3.31 4.40 8.64
N ARG A 63 3.06 5.65 8.25
CA ARG A 63 4.10 6.68 8.23
C ARG A 63 4.66 6.93 9.62
N GLU A 64 3.81 6.96 10.64
CA GLU A 64 4.24 7.13 12.02
C GLU A 64 5.07 5.93 12.50
N VAL A 65 4.64 4.70 12.18
CA VAL A 65 5.42 3.48 12.46
C VAL A 65 6.80 3.58 11.80
N HIS A 66 6.87 3.93 10.52
CA HIS A 66 8.14 4.10 9.80
C HIS A 66 9.02 5.23 10.36
N ARG A 67 8.42 6.28 10.93
CA ARG A 67 9.17 7.37 11.57
C ARG A 67 9.82 6.91 12.88
N GLN A 68 9.14 6.03 13.62
CA GLN A 68 9.63 5.50 14.89
C GLN A 68 10.66 4.38 14.68
N ASP A 69 10.38 3.50 13.72
CA ASP A 69 11.25 2.39 13.34
C ASP A 69 11.43 2.37 11.80
N PRO A 70 12.47 3.06 11.29
CA PRO A 70 12.69 3.20 9.86
C PRO A 70 12.93 1.87 9.15
N VAL A 71 11.94 1.48 8.35
CA VAL A 71 12.02 0.35 7.42
C VAL A 71 12.93 0.70 6.23
N PRO A 72 14.07 0.01 6.02
CA PRO A 72 15.11 0.43 5.07
C PRO A 72 14.75 0.09 3.61
N SER A 73 13.77 0.77 3.03
CA SER A 73 13.29 0.52 1.67
C SER A 73 13.53 1.73 0.76
N PRO A 74 14.36 1.61 -0.31
CA PRO A 74 14.62 2.72 -1.25
C PRO A 74 13.38 3.15 -2.05
N ILE A 75 12.31 2.36 -1.99
CA ILE A 75 11.02 2.70 -2.58
C ILE A 75 10.27 3.68 -1.67
N LEU A 76 10.33 3.50 -0.34
CA LEU A 76 9.69 4.38 0.62
C LEU A 76 10.30 5.79 0.61
N ASP A 77 11.59 5.91 0.32
CA ASP A 77 12.25 7.22 0.15
C ASP A 77 11.68 8.04 -1.02
N ARG A 78 11.00 7.36 -1.97
CA ARG A 78 10.47 7.96 -3.20
C ARG A 78 8.95 8.02 -3.24
N VAL A 79 8.27 7.37 -2.30
CA VAL A 79 6.81 7.35 -2.28
C VAL A 79 6.29 8.66 -1.68
N SER A 80 5.29 9.24 -2.32
CA SER A 80 4.52 10.29 -1.69
C SER A 80 3.61 9.64 -0.65
N TRP A 81 3.79 9.97 0.63
CA TRP A 81 2.88 9.58 1.73
C TRP A 81 1.53 10.32 1.66
N LYS A 82 0.91 10.29 0.48
CA LYS A 82 -0.38 10.90 0.16
C LYS A 82 -1.14 9.96 -0.73
N VAL A 83 -2.40 9.71 -0.41
CA VAL A 83 -3.26 8.89 -1.26
C VAL A 83 -3.48 9.56 -2.60
N LEU A 84 -3.41 8.78 -3.68
CA LEU A 84 -3.88 9.22 -4.97
C LEU A 84 -5.42 9.23 -4.93
N PRO A 85 -6.06 10.37 -5.26
CA PRO A 85 -7.50 10.48 -5.23
C PRO A 85 -8.13 9.51 -6.24
N LEU A 86 -9.25 8.90 -5.86
CA LEU A 86 -9.98 8.03 -6.77
C LEU A 86 -10.59 8.88 -7.89
N SER A 87 -9.96 8.90 -9.07
CA SER A 87 -10.47 9.67 -10.21
C SER A 87 -11.63 8.95 -10.90
N GLY A 88 -12.79 9.60 -10.97
CA GLY A 88 -13.91 9.29 -11.87
C GLY A 88 -14.52 7.89 -11.71
N ARG A 89 -14.00 6.89 -12.43
CA ARG A 89 -14.57 5.53 -12.54
C ARG A 89 -14.42 4.70 -11.25
N GLN A 90 -13.56 5.14 -10.32
CA GLN A 90 -13.27 4.45 -9.06
C GLN A 90 -14.07 5.01 -7.86
N LEU A 91 -14.77 6.13 -8.04
CA LEU A 91 -15.69 6.65 -7.02
C LEU A 91 -16.91 5.73 -6.95
N ARG A 92 -17.07 5.00 -5.85
CA ARG A 92 -18.38 4.50 -5.48
C ARG A 92 -19.28 5.72 -5.26
N ARG A 93 -20.30 5.89 -6.10
CA ARG A 93 -21.41 6.79 -5.76
C ARG A 93 -22.00 6.25 -4.45
N ALA A 94 -21.87 7.05 -3.39
CA ALA A 94 -22.57 6.84 -2.13
C ALA A 94 -24.08 6.88 -2.35
#